data_AF-A0A958LFS6-F1
#
_entry.id   AF-A0A958LFS6-F1
#
_cell.length_a   1.000
_cell.length_b   1.000
_cell.length_c   1.000
_cell.angle_alpha   90.00
_cell.angle_beta   90.00
_cell.angle_gamma   90.00
#
_symmetry.space_group_name_H-M   'P 1'
#
loop_
_entity.id
_entity.type
_entity.pdbx_description
1 polymer ?
#
loop_
_entity_poly.entity_id
_entity_poly.type
_entity_poly.pdbx_seq_one_letter_code
_entity_poly.pdbx_strand_id
1 'polypeptide(L)'
;SNYCVDVSFIDKCELCYEVVACTECYNLRYAVNSHNCIDSAFLRNCRACRNCFGCVNLVSKQYCYFNKQLSKAEYERAIASHDLGARSQVQALGDRFEQFRLDFPYKYMIGEQNENVTGNSVFSSRDSHDCFDASEVWDCNYCSWFHQAKDCMDCFSWGFPAELCYECVEVGGGSYQSAFSVTVVNSQQIYYCYQAYNSKNCFGCVATKKNEHFILNRQYSAAEYEKMVARIISHMQTTGEWGEFFPMSITPLCYNASVAQDYQPIDSELAKMLHVPWHDESSHAPTPSKKVAIADSISDIADEICSQVLTCSVSGRPFKLTKAELAYYRKHRIAPPDVAFVERHRARLRKRNPRMLWERVCTGCGATLQTSFPPWAPEKVVCEECYRKEMY
;
A
#
# COMPACT_ATOMS: atom_id res chain seq x y z
N SER A 1 1.98 -2.01 15.86
CA SER A 1 3.02 -2.96 15.43
C SER A 1 4.36 -2.54 16.02
N ASN A 2 5.17 -3.48 16.50
CA ASN A 2 6.41 -3.21 17.26
C ASN A 2 7.65 -3.79 16.56
N TYR A 3 8.78 -3.09 16.60
CA TYR A 3 10.09 -3.61 16.13
C TYR A 3 10.10 -4.23 14.72
N CYS A 4 9.26 -3.73 13.81
CA CYS A 4 9.17 -4.20 12.42
C CYS A 4 10.00 -3.28 11.50
N VAL A 5 10.72 -3.86 10.52
CA VAL A 5 11.58 -3.12 9.58
C VAL A 5 11.31 -3.61 8.16
N ASP A 6 11.37 -2.71 7.16
CA ASP A 6 11.11 -3.04 5.76
C ASP A 6 9.76 -3.79 5.59
N VAL A 7 8.68 -3.19 6.09
CA VAL A 7 7.31 -3.75 6.07
C VAL A 7 6.33 -2.83 5.32
N SER A 8 5.16 -3.35 4.97
CA SER A 8 4.09 -2.60 4.30
C SER A 8 2.71 -3.19 4.63
N PHE A 9 1.75 -2.34 5.01
CA PHE A 9 0.36 -2.73 5.31
C PHE A 9 0.26 -3.88 6.33
N ILE A 10 0.78 -3.61 7.53
CA ILE A 10 0.78 -4.56 8.65
C ILE A 10 -0.01 -4.03 9.84
N ASP A 11 -0.86 -4.87 10.43
CA ASP A 11 -1.54 -4.58 11.70
C ASP A 11 -1.15 -5.58 12.79
N LYS A 12 -1.07 -5.11 14.04
CA LYS A 12 -0.72 -5.89 15.24
C LYS A 12 0.50 -6.83 15.08
N CYS A 13 1.45 -6.49 14.20
CA CYS A 13 2.63 -7.33 13.96
C CYS A 13 3.81 -6.94 14.86
N GLU A 14 4.66 -7.91 15.17
CA GLU A 14 5.88 -7.70 15.97
C GLU A 14 7.10 -8.48 15.43
N LEU A 15 8.30 -7.89 15.52
CA LEU A 15 9.58 -8.44 15.04
C LEU A 15 9.60 -8.88 13.56
N CYS A 16 8.78 -8.28 12.71
CA CYS A 16 8.64 -8.69 11.30
C CYS A 16 9.62 -7.97 10.36
N TYR A 17 10.12 -8.68 9.33
CA TYR A 17 11.04 -8.17 8.31
C TYR A 17 10.65 -8.58 6.88
N GLU A 18 10.63 -7.65 5.92
CA GLU A 18 10.23 -7.90 4.52
C GLU A 18 8.81 -8.51 4.41
N VAL A 19 7.88 -7.97 5.20
CA VAL A 19 6.49 -8.44 5.32
C VAL A 19 5.49 -7.46 4.69
N VAL A 20 4.54 -7.97 3.90
CA VAL A 20 3.53 -7.19 3.17
C VAL A 20 2.13 -7.73 3.41
N ALA A 21 1.16 -6.88 3.75
CA ALA A 21 -0.25 -7.25 3.91
C ALA A 21 -0.48 -8.40 4.93
N CYS A 22 0.09 -8.27 6.13
CA CYS A 22 0.00 -9.30 7.17
C CYS A 22 -0.55 -8.73 8.48
N THR A 23 -1.34 -9.51 9.22
CA THR A 23 -1.99 -9.05 10.46
C THR A 23 -1.83 -10.05 11.61
N GLU A 24 -1.61 -9.56 12.82
CA GLU A 24 -1.46 -10.38 14.05
C GLU A 24 -0.28 -11.37 14.03
N CYS A 25 0.78 -11.04 13.29
CA CYS A 25 1.92 -11.92 13.09
C CYS A 25 3.14 -11.57 13.96
N TYR A 26 3.88 -12.60 14.41
CA TYR A 26 5.06 -12.46 15.25
C TYR A 26 6.30 -13.09 14.59
N ASN A 27 7.40 -12.36 14.51
CA ASN A 27 8.69 -12.85 14.02
C ASN A 27 8.60 -13.49 12.60
N LEU A 28 7.85 -12.83 11.70
CA LEU A 28 7.77 -13.23 10.29
C LEU A 28 8.90 -12.63 9.45
N ARG A 29 9.39 -13.41 8.48
CA ARG A 29 10.38 -12.95 7.49
C ARG A 29 9.93 -13.26 6.07
N TYR A 30 10.02 -12.29 5.16
CA TYR A 30 9.71 -12.49 3.72
C TYR A 30 8.29 -13.05 3.48
N ALA A 31 7.27 -12.46 4.10
CA ALA A 31 5.90 -12.98 4.10
C ALA A 31 4.89 -12.03 3.41
N VAL A 32 3.88 -12.59 2.76
CA VAL A 32 2.83 -11.83 2.05
C VAL A 32 1.44 -12.37 2.40
N ASN A 33 0.43 -11.51 2.56
CA ASN A 33 -0.99 -11.88 2.73
C ASN A 33 -1.24 -12.91 3.86
N SER A 34 -0.49 -12.86 4.97
CA SER A 34 -0.52 -13.90 6.00
C SER A 34 -1.02 -13.37 7.34
N HIS A 35 -1.90 -14.13 8.01
CA HIS A 35 -2.60 -13.70 9.23
C HIS A 35 -2.34 -14.66 10.40
N ASN A 36 -2.14 -14.11 11.59
CA ASN A 36 -1.91 -14.87 12.84
C ASN A 36 -0.81 -15.94 12.68
N CYS A 37 0.33 -15.55 12.09
CA CYS A 37 1.45 -16.45 11.81
C CYS A 37 2.69 -16.09 12.64
N ILE A 38 3.38 -17.13 13.14
CA ILE A 38 4.40 -17.02 14.19
C ILE A 38 5.69 -17.76 13.79
N ASP A 39 6.87 -17.17 14.04
CA ASP A 39 8.19 -17.80 13.91
C ASP A 39 8.39 -18.49 12.53
N SER A 40 8.10 -17.77 11.44
CA SER A 40 7.97 -18.37 10.10
C SER A 40 8.59 -17.50 9.01
N ALA A 41 9.03 -18.11 7.91
CA ALA A 41 9.69 -17.40 6.81
C ALA A 41 9.20 -17.87 5.43
N PHE A 42 9.23 -16.97 4.44
CA PHE A 42 8.75 -17.26 3.07
C PHE A 42 7.32 -17.82 3.09
N LEU A 43 6.37 -17.02 3.57
CA LEU A 43 4.95 -17.39 3.63
C LEU A 43 4.12 -16.61 2.61
N ARG A 44 3.11 -17.24 2.01
CA ARG A 44 2.10 -16.53 1.21
C ARG A 44 0.69 -17.08 1.47
N ASN A 45 -0.27 -16.20 1.74
CA ASN A 45 -1.68 -16.56 2.01
C ASN A 45 -1.88 -17.55 3.17
N CYS A 46 -0.97 -17.60 4.15
CA CYS A 46 -1.03 -18.54 5.27
C CYS A 46 -1.82 -17.96 6.45
N ARG A 47 -2.57 -18.80 7.17
CA ARG A 47 -3.38 -18.42 8.35
C ARG A 47 -3.07 -19.32 9.54
N ALA A 48 -2.97 -18.75 10.75
CA ALA A 48 -2.77 -19.50 12.00
C ALA A 48 -1.56 -20.47 11.98
N CYS A 49 -0.50 -20.16 11.23
CA CYS A 49 0.64 -21.05 11.02
C CYS A 49 1.83 -20.72 11.93
N ARG A 50 2.54 -21.74 12.44
CA ARG A 50 3.68 -21.56 13.36
C ARG A 50 4.86 -22.44 13.00
N ASN A 51 6.08 -21.91 12.99
CA ASN A 51 7.27 -22.68 12.53
C ASN A 51 7.03 -23.25 11.13
N CYS A 52 6.74 -22.39 10.15
CA CYS A 52 6.56 -22.75 8.75
C CYS A 52 7.58 -22.04 7.87
N PHE A 53 8.09 -22.74 6.86
CA PHE A 53 9.12 -22.22 5.96
C PHE A 53 8.75 -22.51 4.50
N GLY A 54 8.75 -21.50 3.63
CA GLY A 54 8.47 -21.65 2.20
C GLY A 54 7.05 -22.14 1.90
N CYS A 55 6.07 -21.78 2.74
CA CYS A 55 4.73 -22.34 2.70
C CYS A 55 3.69 -21.39 2.07
N VAL A 56 2.73 -21.97 1.35
CA VAL A 56 1.69 -21.26 0.61
C VAL A 56 0.33 -21.81 1.01
N ASN A 57 -0.65 -20.94 1.22
CA ASN A 57 -2.06 -21.30 1.44
C ASN A 57 -2.33 -22.20 2.68
N LEU A 58 -1.38 -22.41 3.60
CA LEU A 58 -1.61 -23.29 4.75
C LEU A 58 -2.50 -22.64 5.82
N VAL A 59 -3.33 -23.45 6.48
CA VAL A 59 -4.20 -23.05 7.60
C VAL A 59 -3.95 -23.94 8.82
N SER A 60 -3.68 -23.33 9.98
CA SER A 60 -3.53 -24.02 11.27
C SER A 60 -2.49 -25.15 11.26
N LYS A 61 -1.38 -24.95 10.53
CA LYS A 61 -0.26 -25.90 10.43
C LYS A 61 0.96 -25.44 11.22
N GLN A 62 1.79 -26.41 11.61
CA GLN A 62 3.08 -26.13 12.24
C GLN A 62 4.16 -27.13 11.81
N TYR A 63 5.42 -26.71 11.82
CA TYR A 63 6.57 -27.52 11.38
C TYR A 63 6.45 -27.96 9.92
N CYS A 64 6.07 -27.03 9.03
CA CYS A 64 5.98 -27.28 7.60
C CYS A 64 7.14 -26.67 6.82
N TYR A 65 7.74 -27.43 5.90
CA TYR A 65 8.79 -26.98 5.00
C TYR A 65 8.36 -27.22 3.55
N PHE A 66 8.17 -26.15 2.77
CA PHE A 66 7.63 -26.20 1.40
C PHE A 66 6.34 -27.03 1.31
N ASN A 67 5.33 -26.63 2.09
CA ASN A 67 4.03 -27.30 2.33
C ASN A 67 4.07 -28.76 2.83
N LYS A 68 5.26 -29.35 3.05
CA LYS A 68 5.37 -30.70 3.62
C LYS A 68 5.40 -30.62 5.14
N GLN A 69 4.50 -31.36 5.78
CA GLN A 69 4.52 -31.58 7.23
C GLN A 69 5.77 -32.37 7.61
N LEU A 70 6.55 -31.86 8.55
CA LEU A 70 7.70 -32.53 9.15
C LEU A 70 7.46 -32.77 10.65
N SER A 71 8.26 -33.64 11.28
CA SER A 71 8.43 -33.60 12.73
C SER A 71 9.21 -32.35 13.13
N LYS A 72 9.09 -31.93 14.40
CA LYS A 72 9.82 -30.79 14.96
C LYS A 72 11.34 -30.90 14.73
N ALA A 73 11.93 -32.08 15.00
CA ALA A 73 13.37 -32.30 14.87
C ALA A 73 13.85 -32.39 13.41
N GLU A 74 12.99 -32.73 12.45
CA GLU A 74 13.29 -32.63 11.01
C GLU A 74 13.19 -31.18 10.55
N TYR A 75 12.16 -30.45 10.97
CA TYR A 75 11.99 -29.03 10.70
C TYR A 75 13.21 -28.25 11.20
N GLU A 76 13.55 -28.35 12.49
CA GLU A 76 14.69 -27.63 13.10
C GLU A 76 16.01 -27.89 12.36
N ARG A 77 16.28 -29.14 11.93
CA ARG A 77 17.43 -29.48 11.09
C ARG A 77 17.35 -28.85 9.69
N ALA A 78 16.18 -28.84 9.08
CA ALA A 78 15.97 -28.22 7.77
C ALA A 78 16.19 -26.70 7.81
N ILE A 79 15.77 -26.00 8.87
CA ILE A 79 15.95 -24.53 8.95
C ILE A 79 17.38 -24.17 9.35
N ALA A 80 18.04 -24.99 10.19
CA ALA A 80 19.44 -24.79 10.56
C ALA A 80 20.41 -24.87 9.36
N SER A 81 19.96 -25.42 8.22
CA SER A 81 20.73 -25.43 6.97
C SER A 81 20.66 -24.12 6.15
N HIS A 82 19.90 -23.12 6.61
CA HIS A 82 19.70 -21.85 5.91
C HIS A 82 20.17 -20.65 6.75
N ASP A 83 21.14 -19.88 6.24
CA ASP A 83 21.55 -18.60 6.83
C ASP A 83 20.78 -17.44 6.20
N LEU A 84 19.70 -16.99 6.84
CA LEU A 84 18.96 -15.79 6.43
C LEU A 84 19.71 -14.48 6.75
N GLY A 85 20.91 -14.57 7.33
CA GLY A 85 21.89 -13.49 7.43
C GLY A 85 22.76 -13.34 6.18
N ALA A 86 22.74 -14.30 5.24
CA ALA A 86 23.50 -14.28 3.99
C ALA A 86 22.61 -13.88 2.79
N ARG A 87 23.01 -12.82 2.07
CA ARG A 87 22.22 -12.26 0.95
C ARG A 87 22.03 -13.27 -0.19
N SER A 88 23.09 -13.99 -0.56
CA SER A 88 23.05 -15.06 -1.56
C SER A 88 22.04 -16.17 -1.24
N GLN A 89 21.97 -16.62 0.02
CA GLN A 89 21.01 -17.64 0.45
C GLN A 89 19.58 -17.10 0.47
N VAL A 90 19.37 -15.89 0.99
CA VAL A 90 18.05 -15.25 0.98
C VAL A 90 17.52 -15.10 -0.45
N GLN A 91 18.37 -14.72 -1.41
CA GLN A 91 18.00 -14.63 -2.81
C GLN A 91 17.63 -16.00 -3.38
N ALA A 92 18.49 -17.01 -3.25
CA ALA A 92 18.23 -18.37 -3.77
C ALA A 92 16.96 -19.01 -3.15
N LEU A 93 16.68 -18.75 -1.87
CA LEU A 93 15.47 -19.20 -1.19
C LEU A 93 14.22 -18.42 -1.67
N GLY A 94 14.36 -17.12 -1.91
CA GLY A 94 13.32 -16.28 -2.51
C GLY A 94 12.95 -16.72 -3.92
N ASP A 95 13.93 -16.90 -4.80
CA ASP A 95 13.74 -17.36 -6.18
C ASP A 95 13.07 -18.74 -6.20
N ARG A 96 13.51 -19.67 -5.35
CA ARG A 96 12.89 -20.99 -5.19
C ARG A 96 11.45 -20.89 -4.69
N PHE A 97 11.15 -19.98 -3.77
CA PHE A 97 9.79 -19.77 -3.26
C PHE A 97 8.87 -19.12 -4.28
N GLU A 98 9.36 -18.16 -5.07
CA GLU A 98 8.62 -17.51 -6.16
C GLU A 98 8.29 -18.48 -7.30
N GLN A 99 9.10 -19.51 -7.54
CA GLN A 99 8.71 -20.62 -8.43
C GLN A 99 7.69 -21.56 -7.75
N PHE A 100 8.00 -22.04 -6.53
CA PHE A 100 7.15 -22.98 -5.80
C PHE A 100 5.71 -22.49 -5.60
N ARG A 101 5.52 -21.19 -5.37
CA ARG A 101 4.19 -20.61 -5.14
C ARG A 101 3.28 -20.63 -6.38
N LEU A 102 3.80 -20.85 -7.58
CA LEU A 102 3.02 -20.91 -8.83
C LEU A 102 2.30 -22.26 -8.98
N ASP A 103 2.71 -23.27 -8.23
CA ASP A 103 2.02 -24.56 -8.22
C ASP A 103 0.64 -24.49 -7.56
N PHE A 104 0.41 -23.51 -6.68
CA PHE A 104 -0.78 -23.38 -5.84
C PHE A 104 -1.84 -22.43 -6.42
N PRO A 105 -3.13 -22.63 -6.08
CA PRO A 105 -4.22 -21.76 -6.51
C PRO A 105 -4.17 -20.39 -5.82
N TYR A 106 -4.58 -19.35 -6.53
CA TYR A 106 -4.85 -18.02 -5.98
C TYR A 106 -6.33 -17.74 -6.08
N LYS A 107 -6.96 -17.47 -4.94
CA LYS A 107 -8.34 -16.95 -4.92
C LYS A 107 -8.38 -15.63 -5.71
N TYR A 108 -9.37 -15.50 -6.58
CA TYR A 108 -9.57 -14.34 -7.48
C TYR A 108 -9.64 -12.97 -6.78
N MET A 109 -9.97 -12.95 -5.48
CA MET A 109 -9.99 -11.76 -4.64
C MET A 109 -9.26 -12.01 -3.31
N ILE A 110 -8.63 -10.96 -2.78
CA ILE A 110 -8.01 -10.96 -1.45
C ILE A 110 -8.99 -10.29 -0.48
N GLY A 111 -9.67 -11.09 0.35
CA GLY A 111 -10.70 -10.67 1.29
C GLY A 111 -11.60 -11.83 1.75
N GLU A 112 -12.30 -11.65 2.87
CA GLU A 112 -13.32 -12.57 3.39
C GLU A 112 -14.66 -11.84 3.50
N GLN A 113 -15.79 -12.55 3.57
CA GLN A 113 -17.15 -11.97 3.74
C GLN A 113 -17.55 -10.85 2.75
N ASN A 114 -17.26 -11.03 1.46
CA ASN A 114 -17.68 -10.11 0.41
C ASN A 114 -18.83 -10.71 -0.42
N GLU A 115 -20.01 -10.09 -0.37
CA GLU A 115 -21.11 -10.30 -1.31
C GLU A 115 -21.27 -9.03 -2.16
N ASN A 116 -21.28 -9.16 -3.49
CA ASN A 116 -21.41 -8.07 -4.47
C ASN A 116 -20.34 -6.94 -4.37
N VAL A 117 -19.05 -7.28 -4.50
CA VAL A 117 -17.94 -6.30 -4.45
C VAL A 117 -16.91 -6.51 -5.56
N THR A 118 -16.44 -5.41 -6.16
CA THR A 118 -15.31 -5.36 -7.09
C THR A 118 -14.19 -4.45 -6.53
N GLY A 119 -12.99 -4.98 -6.28
CA GLY A 119 -11.85 -4.21 -5.73
C GLY A 119 -10.80 -5.07 -5.02
N ASN A 120 -9.76 -4.45 -4.44
CA ASN A 120 -8.73 -5.16 -3.67
C ASN A 120 -8.73 -4.72 -2.20
N SER A 121 -8.80 -5.68 -1.27
CA SER A 121 -8.96 -5.47 0.18
C SER A 121 -10.27 -4.76 0.57
N VAL A 122 -11.36 -5.51 0.78
CA VAL A 122 -12.67 -5.01 1.24
C VAL A 122 -13.26 -5.95 2.30
N PHE A 123 -13.81 -5.39 3.38
CA PHE A 123 -14.63 -6.05 4.41
C PHE A 123 -15.53 -4.99 5.10
N SER A 124 -16.84 -4.88 4.94
CA SER A 124 -17.82 -5.51 4.05
C SER A 124 -18.87 -4.45 3.66
N SER A 125 -19.76 -4.73 2.68
CA SER A 125 -20.23 -3.66 1.76
C SER A 125 -21.68 -3.75 1.24
N ARG A 126 -22.06 -2.70 0.46
CA ARG A 126 -23.19 -2.46 -0.48
C ARG A 126 -23.28 -0.93 -0.74
N ASP A 127 -23.40 -0.38 -1.95
CA ASP A 127 -23.03 -0.88 -3.28
C ASP A 127 -21.84 0.00 -3.80
N SER A 128 -20.78 -0.57 -4.39
CA SER A 128 -19.48 0.14 -4.57
C SER A 128 -18.72 -0.22 -5.85
N HIS A 129 -17.88 0.70 -6.38
CA HIS A 129 -16.95 0.40 -7.49
C HIS A 129 -15.50 0.92 -7.25
N ASP A 130 -14.52 0.17 -7.78
CA ASP A 130 -13.07 0.46 -7.82
C ASP A 130 -12.39 0.96 -6.52
N CYS A 131 -12.51 0.19 -5.44
CA CYS A 131 -11.87 0.49 -4.15
C CYS A 131 -10.54 -0.28 -3.92
N PHE A 132 -9.57 0.37 -3.26
CA PHE A 132 -8.28 -0.24 -2.92
C PHE A 132 -7.81 0.08 -1.48
N ASP A 133 -7.90 -0.91 -0.59
CA ASP A 133 -7.52 -0.87 0.84
C ASP A 133 -8.54 -0.18 1.77
N ALA A 134 -9.65 -0.89 2.06
CA ALA A 134 -10.78 -0.40 2.87
C ALA A 134 -11.36 -1.45 3.85
N SER A 135 -11.96 -0.95 4.94
CA SER A 135 -12.92 -1.67 5.79
C SER A 135 -14.13 -0.80 6.16
N GLU A 136 -15.27 -1.47 6.38
CA GLU A 136 -16.67 -1.08 6.63
C GLU A 136 -17.16 0.15 5.84
N VAL A 137 -17.82 -0.09 4.70
CA VAL A 137 -18.09 0.92 3.64
C VAL A 137 -19.44 0.70 2.97
N TRP A 138 -20.29 1.74 2.88
CA TRP A 138 -21.50 1.77 2.03
C TRP A 138 -21.50 3.04 1.11
N ASP A 139 -22.10 2.91 -0.09
CA ASP A 139 -22.22 3.85 -1.24
C ASP A 139 -20.95 4.66 -1.66
N CYS A 140 -20.15 4.14 -2.62
CA CYS A 140 -18.78 4.62 -2.92
C CYS A 140 -18.30 4.48 -4.40
N ASN A 141 -17.33 5.32 -4.85
CA ASN A 141 -16.47 5.12 -6.06
C ASN A 141 -14.99 5.60 -5.89
N TYR A 142 -14.02 4.97 -6.57
CA TYR A 142 -12.57 5.32 -6.65
C TYR A 142 -11.82 5.71 -5.34
N CYS A 143 -11.73 4.81 -4.34
CA CYS A 143 -11.15 5.11 -3.02
C CYS A 143 -9.79 4.44 -2.72
N SER A 144 -8.99 5.03 -1.81
CA SER A 144 -7.74 4.43 -1.28
C SER A 144 -7.35 4.81 0.18
N TRP A 145 -7.18 3.78 1.03
CA TRP A 145 -6.74 3.78 2.46
C TRP A 145 -7.72 4.25 3.56
N PHE A 146 -8.65 3.38 3.99
CA PHE A 146 -9.66 3.69 5.03
C PHE A 146 -10.06 2.51 5.97
N HIS A 147 -10.64 2.85 7.13
CA HIS A 147 -11.49 2.00 7.98
C HIS A 147 -12.70 2.85 8.44
N GLN A 148 -13.94 2.38 8.25
CA GLN A 148 -15.26 2.98 8.49
C GLN A 148 -15.66 4.24 7.68
N ALA A 149 -16.65 4.11 6.77
CA ALA A 149 -17.13 5.19 5.89
C ALA A 149 -18.59 5.08 5.38
N LYS A 150 -19.15 6.25 5.03
CA LYS A 150 -20.26 6.59 4.10
C LYS A 150 -20.01 8.04 3.62
N ASP A 151 -20.72 8.64 2.67
CA ASP A 151 -20.86 8.17 1.30
C ASP A 151 -19.89 9.02 0.46
N CYS A 152 -19.29 8.43 -0.58
CA CYS A 152 -17.99 8.91 -1.07
C CYS A 152 -17.80 8.77 -2.59
N MET A 153 -16.96 9.64 -3.17
CA MET A 153 -16.17 9.30 -4.36
C MET A 153 -14.85 10.09 -4.43
N ASP A 154 -13.80 9.47 -4.98
CA ASP A 154 -12.43 9.96 -5.21
C ASP A 154 -11.63 10.38 -3.95
N CYS A 155 -11.32 9.40 -3.09
CA CYS A 155 -10.69 9.62 -1.78
C CYS A 155 -9.27 9.03 -1.63
N PHE A 156 -8.32 9.83 -1.11
CA PHE A 156 -7.01 9.34 -0.60
C PHE A 156 -6.76 9.74 0.87
N SER A 157 -6.80 8.75 1.76
CA SER A 157 -6.45 8.74 3.20
C SER A 157 -7.45 9.32 4.25
N TRP A 158 -7.38 8.73 5.46
CA TRP A 158 -8.12 8.91 6.74
C TRP A 158 -9.62 9.26 6.76
N GLY A 159 -10.43 8.41 7.40
CA GLY A 159 -11.85 8.64 7.72
C GLY A 159 -12.27 7.88 8.98
N PHE A 160 -13.19 8.47 9.76
CA PHE A 160 -13.94 7.88 10.91
C PHE A 160 -14.74 9.01 11.61
N PRO A 161 -16.09 8.96 11.63
CA PRO A 161 -16.94 8.75 10.46
C PRO A 161 -16.89 9.96 9.50
N ALA A 162 -17.51 9.83 8.33
CA ALA A 162 -17.73 10.89 7.35
C ALA A 162 -19.15 10.74 6.76
N GLU A 163 -19.79 11.85 6.36
CA GLU A 163 -21.14 11.84 5.77
C GLU A 163 -21.24 12.84 4.60
N LEU A 164 -21.21 12.28 3.39
CA LEU A 164 -21.29 12.93 2.07
C LEU A 164 -20.07 13.79 1.67
N CYS A 165 -19.08 13.15 1.04
CA CYS A 165 -17.85 13.77 0.52
C CYS A 165 -17.61 13.41 -0.96
N TYR A 166 -17.07 14.33 -1.76
CA TYR A 166 -16.74 14.09 -3.17
C TYR A 166 -15.45 14.83 -3.58
N GLU A 167 -14.52 14.04 -4.13
CA GLU A 167 -13.10 14.30 -4.47
C GLU A 167 -12.29 14.94 -3.31
N CYS A 168 -11.54 14.09 -2.59
CA CYS A 168 -10.92 14.41 -1.29
C CYS A 168 -9.51 13.81 -1.10
N VAL A 169 -8.57 14.62 -0.62
CA VAL A 169 -7.20 14.20 -0.25
C VAL A 169 -6.96 14.42 1.26
N GLU A 170 -7.70 13.62 2.03
CA GLU A 170 -7.70 13.39 3.50
C GLU A 170 -8.75 14.13 4.36
N VAL A 171 -9.84 13.46 4.77
CA VAL A 171 -10.97 14.07 5.51
C VAL A 171 -11.60 13.12 6.55
N GLY A 172 -11.57 13.49 7.83
CA GLY A 172 -12.18 12.69 8.90
C GLY A 172 -12.59 13.45 10.17
N GLY A 173 -12.88 12.72 11.24
CA GLY A 173 -13.12 13.24 12.57
C GLY A 173 -14.44 14.01 12.73
N GLY A 174 -15.58 13.43 12.30
CA GLY A 174 -16.91 14.03 12.49
C GLY A 174 -17.22 15.21 11.56
N SER A 175 -16.55 15.27 10.40
CA SER A 175 -16.79 16.29 9.37
C SER A 175 -18.08 16.00 8.59
N TYR A 176 -18.77 17.05 8.12
CA TYR A 176 -20.08 16.95 7.44
C TYR A 176 -20.14 17.89 6.23
N GLN A 177 -20.60 17.40 5.07
CA GLN A 177 -20.66 18.14 3.80
C GLN A 177 -19.33 18.84 3.46
N SER A 178 -18.37 18.09 2.93
CA SER A 178 -17.09 18.64 2.46
C SER A 178 -16.77 18.12 1.06
N ALA A 179 -16.49 19.02 0.12
CA ALA A 179 -16.27 18.66 -1.28
C ALA A 179 -15.12 19.46 -1.91
N PHE A 180 -14.49 18.86 -2.92
CA PHE A 180 -13.45 19.47 -3.75
C PHE A 180 -12.27 20.05 -2.94
N SER A 181 -11.89 19.39 -1.85
CA SER A 181 -11.02 19.98 -0.81
C SER A 181 -9.88 19.05 -0.40
N VAL A 182 -8.73 19.66 -0.07
CA VAL A 182 -7.53 18.95 0.40
C VAL A 182 -7.37 19.16 1.91
N THR A 183 -7.27 18.07 2.66
CA THR A 183 -7.08 18.05 4.13
C THR A 183 -8.11 18.84 4.95
N VAL A 184 -9.17 18.17 5.42
CA VAL A 184 -10.25 18.77 6.24
C VAL A 184 -10.59 17.87 7.43
N VAL A 185 -10.40 18.33 8.68
CA VAL A 185 -10.71 17.50 9.87
C VAL A 185 -11.52 18.28 10.90
N ASN A 186 -12.63 17.65 11.35
CA ASN A 186 -13.68 18.17 12.23
C ASN A 186 -14.35 19.47 11.75
N SER A 187 -14.66 19.58 10.46
CA SER A 187 -15.20 20.79 9.82
C SER A 187 -16.56 20.55 9.15
N GLN A 188 -17.32 21.61 8.88
CA GLN A 188 -18.68 21.50 8.32
C GLN A 188 -18.92 22.48 7.17
N GLN A 189 -19.51 22.05 6.06
CA GLN A 189 -19.79 22.88 4.87
C GLN A 189 -18.52 23.56 4.32
N ILE A 190 -17.63 22.74 3.76
CA ILE A 190 -16.32 23.15 3.25
C ILE A 190 -16.23 22.85 1.75
N TYR A 191 -15.94 23.87 0.93
CA TYR A 191 -15.91 23.78 -0.52
C TYR A 191 -14.62 24.41 -1.09
N TYR A 192 -13.94 23.72 -2.01
CA TYR A 192 -12.74 24.24 -2.69
C TYR A 192 -11.65 24.76 -1.73
N CYS A 193 -11.46 24.09 -0.58
CA CYS A 193 -10.51 24.53 0.44
C CYS A 193 -9.26 23.65 0.50
N TYR A 194 -8.15 24.22 0.95
CA TYR A 194 -6.88 23.53 1.19
C TYR A 194 -6.49 23.73 2.66
N GLN A 195 -6.39 22.67 3.46
CA GLN A 195 -6.09 22.70 4.90
C GLN A 195 -7.11 23.52 5.72
N ALA A 196 -8.35 23.02 5.84
CA ALA A 196 -9.44 23.67 6.59
C ALA A 196 -9.81 22.91 7.88
N TYR A 197 -9.15 23.23 8.99
CA TYR A 197 -9.28 22.50 10.25
C TYR A 197 -10.32 23.12 11.19
N ASN A 198 -11.19 22.30 11.80
CA ASN A 198 -12.17 22.73 12.81
C ASN A 198 -13.00 23.96 12.41
N SER A 199 -13.30 24.12 11.11
CA SER A 199 -13.90 25.33 10.53
C SER A 199 -15.30 25.04 10.00
N LYS A 200 -16.10 26.09 9.78
CA LYS A 200 -17.47 25.97 9.26
C LYS A 200 -17.72 26.96 8.13
N ASN A 201 -18.57 26.62 7.17
CA ASN A 201 -19.01 27.55 6.13
C ASN A 201 -17.82 28.26 5.48
N CYS A 202 -16.97 27.49 4.79
CA CYS A 202 -15.76 28.01 4.13
C CYS A 202 -15.74 27.66 2.64
N PHE A 203 -15.41 28.65 1.80
CA PHE A 203 -15.31 28.51 0.35
C PHE A 203 -13.97 29.04 -0.17
N GLY A 204 -13.23 28.25 -0.97
CA GLY A 204 -12.02 28.74 -1.65
C GLY A 204 -10.86 29.11 -0.72
N CYS A 205 -10.81 28.57 0.50
CA CYS A 205 -9.88 29.03 1.55
C CYS A 205 -8.64 28.14 1.69
N VAL A 206 -7.50 28.75 2.03
CA VAL A 206 -6.22 28.05 2.27
C VAL A 206 -5.77 28.23 3.72
N ALA A 207 -5.37 27.15 4.39
CA ALA A 207 -4.83 27.12 5.75
C ALA A 207 -5.74 27.77 6.83
N THR A 208 -7.04 27.50 6.79
CA THR A 208 -8.00 27.98 7.81
C THR A 208 -8.07 27.08 9.04
N LYS A 209 -8.30 27.68 10.21
CA LYS A 209 -8.32 26.98 11.50
C LYS A 209 -9.26 27.65 12.50
N LYS A 210 -10.39 27.01 12.81
CA LYS A 210 -11.48 27.56 13.66
C LYS A 210 -12.10 28.83 13.08
N ASN A 211 -12.25 28.89 11.77
CA ASN A 211 -12.88 30.00 11.05
C ASN A 211 -14.35 29.67 10.72
N GLU A 212 -15.19 30.70 10.59
CA GLU A 212 -16.60 30.54 10.23
C GLU A 212 -17.09 31.68 9.32
N HIS A 213 -17.81 31.33 8.24
CA HIS A 213 -18.27 32.22 7.16
C HIS A 213 -17.12 32.89 6.40
N PHE A 214 -16.22 32.08 5.83
CA PHE A 214 -15.04 32.55 5.11
C PHE A 214 -15.11 32.28 3.61
N ILE A 215 -14.78 33.27 2.79
CA ILE A 215 -14.62 33.14 1.33
C ILE A 215 -13.26 33.72 0.94
N LEU A 216 -12.42 32.95 0.26
CA LEU A 216 -11.05 33.35 -0.13
C LEU A 216 -10.26 33.98 1.04
N ASN A 217 -10.26 33.30 2.20
CA ASN A 217 -9.63 33.72 3.45
C ASN A 217 -10.15 35.03 4.08
N ARG A 218 -11.33 35.53 3.68
CA ARG A 218 -11.98 36.71 4.28
C ARG A 218 -13.28 36.34 4.98
N GLN A 219 -13.53 36.93 6.16
CA GLN A 219 -14.76 36.72 6.92
C GLN A 219 -15.92 37.57 6.39
N TYR A 220 -17.12 37.00 6.42
CA TYR A 220 -18.39 37.64 6.07
C TYR A 220 -19.41 37.43 7.20
N SER A 221 -20.49 38.22 7.21
CA SER A 221 -21.69 37.82 7.97
C SER A 221 -22.38 36.63 7.30
N ALA A 222 -23.20 35.87 8.03
CA ALA A 222 -23.87 34.68 7.50
C ALA A 222 -24.70 34.98 6.23
N ALA A 223 -25.52 36.04 6.25
CA ALA A 223 -26.35 36.43 5.11
C ALA A 223 -25.53 36.91 3.89
N GLU A 224 -24.38 37.56 4.10
CA GLU A 224 -23.47 37.94 3.02
C GLU A 224 -22.75 36.71 2.45
N TYR A 225 -22.33 35.78 3.31
CA TYR A 225 -21.72 34.52 2.94
C TYR A 225 -22.65 33.69 2.05
N GLU A 226 -23.89 33.43 2.50
CA GLU A 226 -24.89 32.66 1.74
C GLU A 226 -25.14 33.27 0.36
N LYS A 227 -25.36 34.59 0.30
CA LYS A 227 -25.59 35.32 -0.96
C LYS A 227 -24.38 35.28 -1.89
N MET A 228 -23.17 35.37 -1.35
CA MET A 228 -21.94 35.36 -2.14
C MET A 228 -21.63 33.95 -2.66
N VAL A 229 -21.74 32.93 -1.81
CA VAL A 229 -21.54 31.52 -2.19
C VAL A 229 -22.54 31.09 -3.26
N ALA A 230 -23.84 31.41 -3.11
CA ALA A 230 -24.83 31.11 -4.15
C ALA A 230 -24.47 31.72 -5.51
N ARG A 231 -23.92 32.95 -5.52
CA ARG A 231 -23.44 33.61 -6.75
C ARG A 231 -22.20 32.92 -7.34
N ILE A 232 -21.26 32.48 -6.49
CA ILE A 232 -20.05 31.78 -6.93
C ILE A 232 -20.43 30.41 -7.52
N ILE A 233 -21.26 29.63 -6.83
CA ILE A 233 -21.74 28.33 -7.30
C ILE A 233 -22.45 28.46 -8.66
N SER A 234 -23.38 29.42 -8.79
CA SER A 234 -24.08 29.65 -10.05
C SER A 234 -23.14 30.02 -11.20
N HIS A 235 -22.05 30.75 -10.94
CA HIS A 235 -21.03 31.03 -11.95
C HIS A 235 -20.23 29.77 -12.31
N MET A 236 -19.76 29.02 -11.31
CA MET A 236 -18.99 27.78 -11.52
C MET A 236 -19.80 26.70 -12.24
N GLN A 237 -21.14 26.68 -12.08
CA GLN A 237 -22.03 25.83 -12.87
C GLN A 237 -22.10 26.24 -14.35
N THR A 238 -21.98 27.54 -14.67
CA THR A 238 -21.96 28.01 -16.07
C THR A 238 -20.60 27.84 -16.76
N THR A 239 -19.51 27.76 -15.99
CA THR A 239 -18.16 27.48 -16.51
C THR A 239 -17.81 25.99 -16.53
N GLY A 240 -18.61 25.15 -15.86
CA GLY A 240 -18.35 23.71 -15.73
C GLY A 240 -17.33 23.35 -14.65
N GLU A 241 -16.99 24.29 -13.77
CA GLU A 241 -16.02 24.09 -12.68
C GLU A 241 -16.68 23.55 -11.40
N TRP A 242 -18.00 23.77 -11.22
CA TRP A 242 -18.74 23.24 -10.07
C TRP A 242 -18.99 21.75 -10.23
N GLY A 243 -18.36 20.94 -9.38
CA GLY A 243 -18.38 19.48 -9.49
C GLY A 243 -17.01 18.86 -9.70
N GLU A 244 -16.03 19.65 -10.14
CA GLU A 244 -14.67 19.17 -10.46
C GLU A 244 -13.70 19.44 -9.30
N PHE A 245 -12.72 18.55 -9.11
CA PHE A 245 -11.61 18.77 -8.18
C PHE A 245 -10.55 19.73 -8.74
N PHE A 246 -9.55 20.04 -7.92
CA PHE A 246 -8.40 20.82 -8.35
C PHE A 246 -7.66 20.13 -9.51
N PRO A 247 -7.40 20.82 -10.64
CA PRO A 247 -6.74 20.20 -11.77
C PRO A 247 -5.31 19.78 -11.43
N MET A 248 -4.88 18.62 -11.91
CA MET A 248 -3.52 18.11 -11.65
C MET A 248 -2.39 19.06 -12.10
N SER A 249 -2.67 20.03 -12.98
CA SER A 249 -1.71 21.05 -13.39
C SER A 249 -1.29 22.01 -12.26
N ILE A 250 -2.08 22.14 -11.18
CA ILE A 250 -1.75 23.01 -10.02
C ILE A 250 -1.17 22.27 -8.82
N THR A 251 -0.90 20.95 -8.92
CA THR A 251 -0.30 20.20 -7.81
C THR A 251 1.15 20.64 -7.57
N PRO A 252 1.57 20.85 -6.30
CA PRO A 252 2.95 21.25 -5.96
C PRO A 252 3.97 20.10 -6.09
N LEU A 253 3.53 18.90 -6.45
CA LEU A 253 4.38 17.69 -6.55
C LEU A 253 4.41 17.17 -7.98
N CYS A 254 5.55 16.68 -8.43
CA CYS A 254 5.61 15.92 -9.69
C CYS A 254 5.02 14.52 -9.51
N TYR A 255 4.30 14.03 -10.52
CA TYR A 255 3.59 12.75 -10.47
C TYR A 255 4.54 11.60 -10.07
N ASN A 256 5.69 11.50 -10.73
CA ASN A 256 6.74 10.51 -10.47
C ASN A 256 7.53 10.71 -9.15
N ALA A 257 7.34 11.83 -8.47
CA ALA A 257 7.86 12.09 -7.12
C ALA A 257 6.77 11.93 -6.04
N SER A 258 5.54 11.59 -6.42
CA SER A 258 4.39 11.38 -5.54
C SER A 258 4.06 9.90 -5.39
N VAL A 259 3.24 9.57 -4.39
CA VAL A 259 2.74 8.21 -4.17
C VAL A 259 1.82 7.71 -5.31
N ALA A 260 1.34 8.59 -6.19
CA ALA A 260 0.56 8.18 -7.36
C ALA A 260 1.38 7.24 -8.26
N GLN A 261 2.67 7.51 -8.48
CA GLN A 261 3.56 6.67 -9.28
C GLN A 261 3.81 5.28 -8.67
N ASP A 262 3.70 5.14 -7.35
CA ASP A 262 3.85 3.85 -6.66
C ASP A 262 2.59 2.96 -6.80
N TYR A 263 1.42 3.56 -7.07
CA TYR A 263 0.13 2.85 -7.21
C TYR A 263 -0.36 2.70 -8.65
N GLN A 264 -0.14 3.74 -9.47
CA GLN A 264 -0.52 3.84 -10.88
C GLN A 264 0.66 4.41 -11.66
N PRO A 265 1.72 3.62 -11.90
CA PRO A 265 2.90 4.10 -12.59
C PRO A 265 2.59 4.50 -14.04
N ILE A 266 2.89 5.76 -14.39
CA ILE A 266 2.87 6.25 -15.78
C ILE A 266 4.29 6.54 -16.25
N ASP A 267 4.48 6.72 -17.56
CA ASP A 267 5.74 7.20 -18.14
C ASP A 267 5.70 8.71 -18.44
N SER A 268 6.84 9.26 -18.88
CA SER A 268 6.98 10.68 -19.19
C SER A 268 6.15 11.15 -20.39
N GLU A 269 5.77 10.26 -21.31
CA GLU A 269 4.99 10.62 -22.49
C GLU A 269 3.50 10.69 -22.13
N LEU A 270 3.00 9.72 -21.38
CA LEU A 270 1.65 9.78 -20.82
C LEU A 270 1.51 10.97 -19.85
N ALA A 271 2.54 11.27 -19.04
CA ALA A 271 2.53 12.45 -18.18
C ALA A 271 2.39 13.77 -18.95
N LYS A 272 3.09 13.91 -20.09
CA LYS A 272 2.94 15.08 -21.00
C LYS A 272 1.53 15.15 -21.59
N MET A 273 0.98 14.02 -22.03
CA MET A 273 -0.38 13.94 -22.60
C MET A 273 -1.47 14.31 -21.58
N LEU A 274 -1.26 13.98 -20.30
CA LEU A 274 -2.16 14.31 -19.19
C LEU A 274 -1.88 15.70 -18.59
N HIS A 275 -0.92 16.46 -19.13
CA HIS A 275 -0.49 17.77 -18.62
C HIS A 275 -0.12 17.78 -17.12
N VAL A 276 0.38 16.67 -16.58
CA VAL A 276 0.79 16.56 -15.16
C VAL A 276 2.26 16.93 -14.98
N PRO A 277 2.65 17.60 -13.87
CA PRO A 277 4.05 17.90 -13.60
C PRO A 277 4.91 16.63 -13.49
N TRP A 278 6.05 16.60 -14.20
CA TRP A 278 6.98 15.47 -14.21
C TRP A 278 8.40 15.91 -13.85
N HIS A 279 9.05 15.18 -12.95
CA HIS A 279 10.41 15.46 -12.50
C HIS A 279 11.42 14.71 -13.39
N ASP A 280 12.19 15.45 -14.19
CA ASP A 280 13.26 14.86 -14.99
C ASP A 280 14.52 14.57 -14.15
N GLU A 281 14.63 13.33 -13.69
CA GLU A 281 15.76 12.83 -12.90
C GLU A 281 17.11 12.81 -13.66
N SER A 282 17.12 12.96 -15.00
CA SER A 282 18.36 12.99 -15.79
C SER A 282 19.25 14.18 -15.43
N SER A 283 18.65 15.26 -14.93
CA SER A 283 19.33 16.46 -14.43
C SER A 283 20.22 16.22 -13.19
N HIS A 284 20.03 15.10 -12.48
CA HIS A 284 20.72 14.76 -11.24
C HIS A 284 21.45 13.40 -11.33
N ALA A 285 22.12 13.15 -12.46
CA ALA A 285 22.94 11.96 -12.67
C ALA A 285 23.91 11.74 -11.49
N PRO A 286 23.88 10.58 -10.80
CA PRO A 286 24.67 10.39 -9.60
C PRO A 286 26.16 10.47 -9.89
N THR A 287 26.88 11.34 -9.15
CA THR A 287 28.35 11.41 -9.22
C THR A 287 28.92 10.01 -8.96
N PRO A 288 29.77 9.45 -9.83
CA PRO A 288 30.30 8.09 -9.68
C PRO A 288 31.04 7.90 -8.34
N SER A 289 30.37 7.26 -7.39
CA SER A 289 30.97 6.85 -6.13
C SER A 289 31.84 5.60 -6.33
N LYS A 290 32.95 5.49 -5.59
CA LYS A 290 33.75 4.26 -5.55
C LYS A 290 32.87 3.12 -5.06
N LYS A 291 32.68 2.07 -5.86
CA LYS A 291 31.90 0.89 -5.45
C LYS A 291 32.56 0.24 -4.22
N VAL A 292 31.86 0.33 -3.09
CA VAL A 292 32.18 -0.40 -1.87
C VAL A 292 31.55 -1.79 -1.96
N ALA A 293 32.35 -2.83 -1.77
CA ALA A 293 31.83 -4.20 -1.70
C ALA A 293 31.10 -4.41 -0.37
N ILE A 294 29.85 -4.84 -0.44
CA ILE A 294 29.03 -5.19 0.72
C ILE A 294 29.13 -6.71 0.89
N ALA A 295 29.63 -7.16 2.05
CA ALA A 295 29.77 -8.59 2.33
C ALA A 295 28.42 -9.33 2.20
N ASP A 296 28.48 -10.64 1.98
CA ASP A 296 27.27 -11.43 1.75
C ASP A 296 26.53 -11.71 3.06
N SER A 297 27.24 -12.11 4.13
CA SER A 297 26.66 -12.32 5.45
C SER A 297 26.75 -11.07 6.33
N ILE A 298 25.69 -10.84 7.11
CA ILE A 298 25.64 -9.82 8.16
C ILE A 298 26.70 -10.02 9.26
N SER A 299 27.17 -11.26 9.43
CA SER A 299 28.25 -11.60 10.36
C SER A 299 29.61 -11.06 9.91
N ASP A 300 29.80 -10.81 8.62
CA ASP A 300 31.09 -10.38 8.03
C ASP A 300 31.17 -8.86 7.81
N ILE A 301 30.15 -8.10 8.22
CA ILE A 301 30.11 -6.65 8.08
C ILE A 301 30.66 -5.95 9.31
N ALA A 302 31.66 -5.10 9.09
CA ALA A 302 32.23 -4.17 10.06
C ALA A 302 31.48 -2.82 10.13
N ASP A 303 31.61 -2.09 11.24
CA ASP A 303 30.86 -0.86 11.53
C ASP A 303 31.17 0.28 10.55
N GLU A 304 32.36 0.27 9.97
CA GLU A 304 32.87 1.24 9.01
C GLU A 304 32.02 1.31 7.74
N ILE A 305 31.14 0.33 7.48
CA ILE A 305 30.17 0.43 6.37
C ILE A 305 29.22 1.62 6.54
N CYS A 306 28.93 2.04 7.79
CA CYS A 306 27.97 3.11 8.09
C CYS A 306 28.50 4.51 7.76
N SER A 307 29.82 4.69 7.66
CA SER A 307 30.42 5.97 7.24
C SER A 307 30.51 6.10 5.72
N GLN A 308 30.58 4.97 5.01
CA GLN A 308 30.79 4.87 3.57
C GLN A 308 29.53 5.23 2.76
N VAL A 309 29.73 5.57 1.48
CA VAL A 309 28.66 5.72 0.49
C VAL A 309 28.61 4.42 -0.31
N LEU A 310 27.46 3.75 -0.28
CA LEU A 310 27.19 2.52 -1.00
C LEU A 310 26.50 2.84 -2.32
N THR A 311 26.64 1.96 -3.32
CA THR A 311 25.98 2.12 -4.63
C THR A 311 24.85 1.11 -4.75
N CYS A 312 23.62 1.56 -5.01
CA CYS A 312 22.48 0.66 -5.20
C CYS A 312 22.70 -0.26 -6.41
N SER A 313 22.56 -1.58 -6.23
CA SER A 313 22.70 -2.55 -7.32
C SER A 313 21.61 -2.46 -8.38
N VAL A 314 20.42 -1.95 -8.04
CA VAL A 314 19.28 -1.75 -8.95
C VAL A 314 19.35 -0.41 -9.68
N SER A 315 19.41 0.71 -8.95
CA SER A 315 19.26 2.06 -9.53
C SER A 315 20.59 2.83 -9.72
N GLY A 316 21.72 2.26 -9.30
CA GLY A 316 23.02 2.93 -9.31
C GLY A 316 23.16 4.12 -8.35
N ARG A 317 22.09 4.52 -7.65
CA ARG A 317 22.08 5.70 -6.77
C ARG A 317 22.90 5.46 -5.49
N PRO A 318 23.55 6.51 -4.95
CA PRO A 318 24.22 6.43 -3.67
C PRO A 318 23.21 6.23 -2.54
N PHE A 319 23.57 5.40 -1.57
CA PHE A 319 22.84 5.27 -0.30
C PHE A 319 23.81 5.03 0.86
N LYS A 320 23.31 5.05 2.09
CA LYS A 320 24.07 4.70 3.30
C LYS A 320 23.25 3.76 4.18
N LEU A 321 23.93 2.98 5.00
CA LEU A 321 23.33 2.26 6.12
C LEU A 321 23.57 3.04 7.41
N THR A 322 22.54 3.18 8.23
CA THR A 322 22.68 3.76 9.57
C THR A 322 23.18 2.71 10.58
N LYS A 323 23.79 3.19 11.67
CA LYS A 323 24.17 2.31 12.80
C LYS A 323 22.97 1.57 13.41
N ALA A 324 21.79 2.21 13.39
CA ALA A 324 20.55 1.62 13.90
C ALA A 324 20.04 0.46 13.02
N GLU A 325 20.04 0.64 11.69
CA GLU A 325 19.74 -0.44 10.74
C GLU A 325 20.73 -1.60 10.89
N LEU A 326 22.05 -1.32 10.93
CA LEU A 326 23.07 -2.36 11.06
C LEU A 326 22.95 -3.14 12.39
N ALA A 327 22.68 -2.45 13.49
CA ALA A 327 22.43 -3.09 14.79
C ALA A 327 21.18 -3.98 14.78
N TYR A 328 20.09 -3.51 14.15
CA TYR A 328 18.88 -4.31 13.96
C TYR A 328 19.16 -5.55 13.09
N TYR A 329 19.85 -5.37 11.95
CA TYR A 329 20.17 -6.47 11.04
C TYR A 329 21.04 -7.54 11.71
N ARG A 330 22.05 -7.16 12.51
CA ARG A 330 22.84 -8.10 13.31
C ARG A 330 21.99 -8.83 14.35
N LYS A 331 21.19 -8.10 15.14
CA LYS A 331 20.32 -8.67 16.19
C LYS A 331 19.34 -9.71 15.64
N HIS A 332 18.78 -9.47 14.46
CA HIS A 332 17.76 -10.31 13.83
C HIS A 332 18.31 -11.25 12.74
N ARG A 333 19.64 -11.31 12.57
CA ARG A 333 20.35 -12.04 11.50
C ARG A 333 19.71 -11.84 10.13
N ILE A 334 19.65 -10.58 9.70
CA ILE A 334 19.10 -10.14 8.42
C ILE A 334 20.24 -9.83 7.47
N ALA A 335 20.17 -10.37 6.26
CA ALA A 335 21.13 -10.11 5.20
C ALA A 335 21.25 -8.60 4.88
N PRO A 336 22.47 -8.07 4.73
CA PRO A 336 22.70 -6.65 4.50
C PRO A 336 22.32 -6.26 3.06
N PRO A 337 21.49 -5.22 2.87
CA PRO A 337 21.00 -4.85 1.55
C PRO A 337 22.07 -4.09 0.75
N ASP A 338 22.25 -4.52 -0.50
CA ASP A 338 22.94 -3.80 -1.58
C ASP A 338 21.99 -2.90 -2.40
N VAL A 339 20.70 -2.97 -2.10
CA VAL A 339 19.62 -2.19 -2.70
C VAL A 339 19.20 -1.04 -1.76
N ALA A 340 19.14 0.18 -2.28
CA ALA A 340 18.73 1.36 -1.52
C ALA A 340 17.27 1.28 -1.04
N PHE A 341 16.96 1.94 0.08
CA PHE A 341 15.65 1.86 0.75
C PHE A 341 14.46 2.08 -0.19
N VAL A 342 14.50 3.10 -1.06
CA VAL A 342 13.42 3.42 -2.00
C VAL A 342 13.16 2.26 -2.97
N GLU A 343 14.21 1.60 -3.47
CA GLU A 343 14.06 0.45 -4.36
C GLU A 343 13.57 -0.80 -3.62
N ARG A 344 13.96 -0.99 -2.34
CA ARG A 344 13.37 -2.05 -1.49
C ARG A 344 11.89 -1.78 -1.24
N HIS A 345 11.51 -0.53 -0.97
CA HIS A 345 10.11 -0.13 -0.79
C HIS A 345 9.28 -0.39 -2.05
N ARG A 346 9.75 0.06 -3.22
CA ARG A 346 9.13 -0.25 -4.53
C ARG A 346 9.03 -1.75 -4.78
N ALA A 347 10.07 -2.52 -4.45
CA ALA A 347 10.02 -3.98 -4.57
C ALA A 347 8.96 -4.61 -3.66
N ARG A 348 8.75 -4.09 -2.44
CA ARG A 348 7.65 -4.53 -1.56
C ARG A 348 6.27 -4.14 -2.08
N LEU A 349 6.09 -2.92 -2.59
CA LEU A 349 4.82 -2.51 -3.20
C LEU A 349 4.46 -3.37 -4.41
N ARG A 350 5.44 -3.72 -5.26
CA ARG A 350 5.27 -4.67 -6.37
C ARG A 350 4.92 -6.12 -5.95
N LYS A 351 4.99 -6.49 -4.66
CA LYS A 351 4.48 -7.78 -4.17
C LYS A 351 2.94 -7.81 -4.06
N ARG A 352 2.28 -6.65 -4.19
CA ARG A 352 0.83 -6.49 -4.20
C ARG A 352 0.29 -6.57 -5.62
N ASN A 353 -0.96 -7.01 -5.76
CA ASN A 353 -1.69 -6.88 -7.02
C ASN A 353 -1.91 -5.39 -7.36
N PRO A 354 -1.83 -4.99 -8.64
CA PRO A 354 -2.13 -3.63 -9.07
C PRO A 354 -3.53 -3.16 -8.67
N ARG A 355 -3.72 -1.84 -8.68
CA ARG A 355 -5.01 -1.18 -8.42
C ARG A 355 -5.85 -1.06 -9.70
N MET A 356 -6.05 -2.20 -10.35
CA MET A 356 -6.85 -2.35 -11.58
C MET A 356 -7.53 -3.72 -11.55
N LEU A 357 -8.63 -3.84 -12.30
CA LEU A 357 -9.37 -5.10 -12.45
C LEU A 357 -9.36 -5.55 -13.91
N TRP A 358 -9.24 -6.86 -14.11
CA TRP A 358 -9.26 -7.51 -15.42
C TRP A 358 -10.21 -8.69 -15.40
N GLU A 359 -10.76 -8.99 -16.57
CA GLU A 359 -11.44 -10.26 -16.80
C GLU A 359 -10.39 -11.40 -16.93
N ARG A 360 -10.61 -12.50 -16.21
CA ARG A 360 -9.86 -13.75 -16.33
C ARG A 360 -10.82 -14.94 -16.25
N VAL A 361 -10.33 -16.11 -16.65
CA VAL A 361 -11.05 -17.37 -16.54
C VAL A 361 -10.55 -18.16 -15.34
N CYS A 362 -11.47 -18.72 -14.54
CA CYS A 362 -11.18 -19.62 -13.43
C CYS A 362 -10.48 -20.89 -13.94
N THR A 363 -9.26 -21.16 -13.48
CA THR A 363 -8.48 -22.34 -13.92
C THR A 363 -9.08 -23.67 -13.48
N GLY A 364 -9.96 -23.68 -12.47
CA GLY A 364 -10.60 -24.90 -11.95
C GLY A 364 -11.95 -25.27 -12.58
N CYS A 365 -12.74 -24.29 -13.04
CA CYS A 365 -14.10 -24.54 -13.57
C CYS A 365 -14.47 -23.79 -14.86
N GLY A 366 -13.60 -22.93 -15.40
CA GLY A 366 -13.87 -22.18 -16.64
C GLY A 366 -14.81 -20.99 -16.50
N ALA A 367 -15.32 -20.67 -15.30
CA ALA A 367 -16.14 -19.49 -15.07
C ALA A 367 -15.35 -18.17 -15.27
N THR A 368 -16.02 -17.15 -15.81
CA THR A 368 -15.47 -15.79 -15.90
C THR A 368 -15.32 -15.16 -14.50
N LEU A 369 -14.22 -14.43 -14.30
CA LEU A 369 -13.83 -13.78 -13.05
C LEU A 369 -13.40 -12.33 -13.34
N GLN A 370 -13.73 -11.41 -12.44
CA GLN A 370 -13.10 -10.09 -12.38
C GLN A 370 -12.08 -10.08 -11.24
N THR A 371 -10.84 -9.71 -11.51
CA THR A 371 -9.73 -9.88 -10.57
C THR A 371 -8.61 -8.86 -10.75
N SER A 372 -7.84 -8.59 -9.69
CA SER A 372 -6.64 -7.75 -9.72
C SER A 372 -5.37 -8.50 -10.16
N PHE A 373 -5.47 -9.78 -10.51
CA PHE A 373 -4.41 -10.50 -11.24
C PHE A 373 -4.53 -10.18 -12.74
N PRO A 374 -3.55 -9.51 -13.37
CA PRO A 374 -3.66 -9.21 -14.79
C PRO A 374 -3.60 -10.48 -15.68
N PRO A 375 -4.03 -10.42 -16.95
CA PRO A 375 -4.07 -11.58 -17.84
C PRO A 375 -2.69 -12.22 -18.10
N TRP A 376 -1.61 -11.43 -18.01
CA TRP A 376 -0.23 -11.89 -18.15
C TRP A 376 0.38 -12.44 -16.85
N ALA A 377 -0.35 -12.42 -15.73
CA ALA A 377 0.16 -12.90 -14.44
C ALA A 377 0.16 -14.44 -14.38
N PRO A 378 1.29 -15.09 -14.04
CA PRO A 378 1.44 -16.56 -14.10
C PRO A 378 0.61 -17.33 -13.07
N GLU A 379 -0.02 -16.65 -12.11
CA GLU A 379 -0.81 -17.26 -11.05
C GLU A 379 -2.03 -18.03 -11.59
N LYS A 380 -2.28 -19.20 -11.00
CA LYS A 380 -3.47 -20.03 -11.23
C LYS A 380 -4.67 -19.45 -10.48
N VAL A 381 -5.40 -18.54 -11.13
CA VAL A 381 -6.52 -17.84 -10.49
C VAL A 381 -7.79 -18.70 -10.49
N VAL A 382 -8.42 -18.84 -9.33
CA VAL A 382 -9.63 -19.66 -9.11
C VAL A 382 -10.76 -18.90 -8.40
N CYS A 383 -12.00 -19.31 -8.66
CA CYS A 383 -13.18 -18.84 -7.94
C CYS A 383 -13.20 -19.34 -6.48
N GLU A 384 -14.08 -18.75 -5.65
CA GLU A 384 -14.26 -19.14 -4.24
C GLU A 384 -14.51 -20.65 -4.07
N GLU A 385 -15.37 -21.25 -4.89
CA GLU A 385 -15.71 -22.68 -4.78
C GLU A 385 -14.53 -23.60 -5.12
N CYS A 386 -13.79 -23.29 -6.18
CA CYS A 386 -12.61 -24.06 -6.57
C CYS A 386 -11.50 -23.90 -5.52
N TYR A 387 -11.31 -22.68 -5.00
CA TYR A 387 -10.38 -22.44 -3.91
C TYR A 387 -10.72 -23.28 -2.68
N ARG A 388 -12.00 -23.32 -2.26
CA ARG A 388 -12.41 -24.17 -1.12
C ARG A 388 -12.14 -25.65 -1.36
N LYS A 389 -12.40 -26.18 -2.56
CA LYS A 389 -12.18 -27.60 -2.93
C LYS A 389 -10.70 -28.01 -2.98
N GLU A 390 -9.77 -27.08 -3.12
CA GLU A 390 -8.32 -27.36 -3.08
C GLU A 390 -7.72 -27.18 -1.66
N MET A 391 -8.47 -26.57 -0.75
CA MET A 391 -8.00 -26.15 0.58
C MET A 391 -8.58 -26.98 1.73
N TYR A 392 -9.68 -27.71 1.47
CA TYR A 392 -10.43 -28.54 2.41
C TYR A 392 -10.81 -29.87 1.76
#